data_AF-A0A523HKN5-F1
#
_entry.id   AF-A0A523HKN5-F1
#
_cell.length_a   1.000
_cell.length_b   1.000
_cell.length_c   1.000
_cell.angle_alpha   90.00
_cell.angle_beta   90.00
_cell.angle_gamma   90.00
#
_symmetry.space_group_name_H-M   'P 1'
#
loop_
_entity.id
_entity.type
_entity.pdbx_description
1 polymer ?
#
loop_
_entity_poly.entity_id
_entity_poly.type
_entity_poly.pdbx_seq_one_letter_code
_entity_poly.pdbx_strand_id
1 'polypeptide(L)'
;MAGGYGTVEQELPANMVEQEQSYTTQIRGLRKQMEALFRNKAMDSYYEKELKTVKAGQQQFISRLRDQYPEYASINYPQPIHATEVMLNTNEILLEFEVTETETQLFLLSNGKLKSRTINISRDSLQTLVLDYRGFFENIRTTSQLGGYNPNAGKKLYDLLFSETLTSIAEGTTLIIVPDEILGILPFEALVTEMPVEEKYGDSEFGPFPLGVSYLADKYLISYAQSATSLTLLRTLKKTTGAGNNMLVVADPIFSANDSRLNLLAQAEMSDEKVNLMGALADWKQMGVKGVRSKEKQRDVAADASAIFPRLEKTAALADALESLFGDKAVVFSGTEAKEDKVRAADLSEYRYLTFATHGILDRTVPYIKEPALVLTQVGNPEAMTVFSP
;
A
#
# COMPACT_ATOMS: atom_id res chain seq x y z
N MET A 1 -10.94 -16.12 -13.11
CA MET A 1 -9.87 -16.91 -12.47
C MET A 1 -8.91 -15.89 -11.87
N ALA A 2 -9.22 -15.42 -10.66
CA ALA A 2 -8.37 -14.48 -9.92
C ALA A 2 -7.85 -15.28 -8.73
N GLY A 3 -6.64 -15.83 -8.87
CA GLY A 3 -5.95 -16.53 -7.80
C GLY A 3 -5.38 -15.51 -6.84
N GLY A 4 -5.80 -15.59 -5.58
CA GLY A 4 -5.38 -14.70 -4.51
C GLY A 4 -3.90 -14.85 -4.16
N TYR A 5 -3.36 -13.75 -3.66
CA TYR A 5 -1.97 -13.54 -3.26
C TYR A 5 -1.51 -14.42 -2.10
N GLY A 6 -0.23 -14.76 -2.13
CA GLY A 6 0.53 -15.35 -1.02
C GLY A 6 0.32 -16.85 -0.87
N THR A 7 1.32 -17.64 -1.26
CA THR A 7 1.38 -19.09 -1.10
C THR A 7 1.12 -19.51 0.35
N VAL A 8 -0.09 -19.99 0.62
CA VAL A 8 -0.41 -20.91 1.71
C VAL A 8 -1.08 -22.11 1.08
N GLU A 9 -0.37 -23.23 1.04
CA GLU A 9 -0.74 -24.53 0.44
C GLU A 9 -1.89 -25.23 1.19
N GLN A 10 -3.05 -24.57 1.31
CA GLN A 10 -4.33 -25.25 1.46
C GLN A 10 -5.32 -24.61 0.51
N GLU A 11 -5.33 -25.07 -0.73
CA GLU A 11 -6.46 -24.80 -1.63
C GLU A 11 -7.73 -25.39 -0.99
N LEU A 12 -8.70 -24.53 -0.69
CA LEU A 12 -10.02 -24.99 -0.30
C LEU A 12 -10.59 -25.90 -1.40
N PRO A 13 -11.24 -27.03 -1.04
CA PRO A 13 -11.97 -27.82 -2.01
C PRO A 13 -12.97 -26.97 -2.81
N ALA A 14 -13.14 -27.26 -4.10
CA ALA A 14 -13.99 -26.46 -4.99
C ALA A 14 -15.40 -26.23 -4.44
N ASN A 15 -15.99 -27.24 -3.79
CA ASN A 15 -17.32 -27.12 -3.17
C ASN A 15 -17.35 -26.12 -1.99
N MET A 16 -16.24 -25.96 -1.25
CA MET A 16 -16.14 -24.98 -0.18
C MET A 16 -15.99 -23.56 -0.74
N VAL A 17 -15.20 -23.40 -1.81
CA VAL A 17 -15.06 -22.13 -2.52
C VAL A 17 -16.42 -21.68 -3.08
N GLU A 18 -17.17 -22.59 -3.72
CA GLU A 18 -18.51 -22.31 -4.22
C GLU A 18 -19.48 -21.93 -3.09
N GLN A 19 -19.43 -22.64 -1.96
CA GLN A 19 -20.27 -22.35 -0.80
C GLN A 19 -19.96 -20.97 -0.20
N GLU A 20 -18.68 -20.62 -0.08
CA GLU A 20 -18.23 -19.31 0.39
C GLU A 20 -18.70 -18.16 -0.53
N GLN A 21 -18.50 -18.33 -1.84
CA GLN A 21 -18.95 -17.37 -2.85
C GLN A 21 -20.47 -17.21 -2.84
N SER A 22 -21.21 -18.31 -2.60
CA SER A 22 -22.66 -18.29 -2.47
C SER A 22 -23.12 -17.42 -1.29
N TYR A 23 -22.55 -17.59 -0.09
CA TYR A 23 -22.88 -16.73 1.06
C TYR A 23 -22.56 -15.27 0.79
N THR A 24 -21.39 -14.98 0.22
CA THR A 24 -20.97 -13.62 -0.13
C THR A 24 -21.94 -12.96 -1.11
N THR A 25 -22.36 -13.70 -2.14
CA THR A 25 -23.30 -13.22 -3.16
C THR A 25 -24.69 -12.98 -2.57
N GLN A 26 -25.20 -13.89 -1.74
CA GLN A 26 -26.50 -13.75 -1.08
C GLN A 26 -26.54 -12.54 -0.16
N ILE A 27 -25.54 -12.38 0.71
CA ILE A 27 -25.44 -11.24 1.64
C ILE A 27 -25.37 -9.92 0.86
N ARG A 28 -24.56 -9.86 -0.21
CA ARG A 28 -24.47 -8.67 -1.06
C ARG A 28 -25.80 -8.35 -1.74
N GLY A 29 -26.49 -9.37 -2.27
CA GLY A 29 -27.80 -9.23 -2.89
C GLY A 29 -28.86 -8.67 -1.93
N LEU A 30 -28.95 -9.26 -0.73
CA LEU A 30 -29.88 -8.83 0.32
C LEU A 30 -29.61 -7.39 0.77
N ARG A 31 -28.34 -7.03 1.02
CA ARG A 31 -27.95 -5.66 1.39
C ARG A 31 -28.36 -4.63 0.32
N LYS A 32 -28.14 -4.95 -0.96
CA LYS A 32 -28.53 -4.08 -2.08
C LYS A 32 -30.05 -3.87 -2.15
N GLN A 33 -30.83 -4.92 -1.89
CA GLN A 33 -32.29 -4.83 -1.83
C GLN A 33 -32.76 -3.99 -0.64
N MET A 34 -32.17 -4.19 0.54
CA MET A 34 -32.47 -3.39 1.73
C MET A 34 -32.16 -1.90 1.52
N GLU A 35 -31.04 -1.56 0.88
CA GLU A 35 -30.68 -0.18 0.58
C GLU A 35 -31.68 0.49 -0.39
N ALA A 36 -32.17 -0.25 -1.38
CA ALA A 36 -33.21 0.23 -2.29
C ALA A 36 -34.55 0.47 -1.56
N LEU A 37 -34.93 -0.43 -0.64
CA LEU A 37 -36.16 -0.32 0.14
C LEU A 37 -36.08 0.80 1.19
N PHE A 38 -34.92 0.99 1.82
CA PHE A 38 -34.67 2.09 2.75
C PHE A 38 -34.85 3.45 2.08
N ARG A 39 -34.28 3.63 0.87
CA ARG A 39 -34.47 4.84 0.06
C ARG A 39 -35.95 5.10 -0.27
N ASN A 40 -36.73 4.05 -0.43
CA ASN A 40 -38.15 4.13 -0.78
C ASN A 40 -39.09 4.13 0.44
N LYS A 41 -38.56 4.20 1.69
CA LYS A 41 -39.32 4.12 2.95
C LYS A 41 -40.25 2.90 3.06
N ALA A 42 -39.91 1.82 2.36
CA ALA A 42 -40.70 0.59 2.27
C ALA A 42 -39.93 -0.56 2.95
N MET A 43 -39.48 -0.35 4.18
CA MET A 43 -38.69 -1.36 4.89
C MET A 43 -39.54 -2.60 5.18
N ASP A 44 -39.07 -3.77 4.75
CA ASP A 44 -39.73 -5.05 4.95
C ASP A 44 -38.87 -5.95 5.86
N SER A 45 -39.46 -6.35 6.99
CA SER A 45 -38.85 -7.24 8.00
C SER A 45 -38.40 -8.60 7.44
N TYR A 46 -38.92 -9.00 6.27
CA TYR A 46 -38.51 -10.21 5.57
C TYR A 46 -37.00 -10.19 5.26
N TYR A 47 -36.47 -9.12 4.68
CA TYR A 47 -35.07 -9.04 4.26
C TYR A 47 -34.11 -8.99 5.45
N GLU A 48 -34.51 -8.37 6.56
CA GLU A 48 -33.75 -8.38 7.81
C GLU A 48 -33.66 -9.80 8.38
N LYS A 49 -34.79 -10.51 8.41
CA LYS A 49 -34.85 -11.89 8.88
C LYS A 49 -34.03 -12.82 7.99
N GLU A 50 -34.14 -12.67 6.67
CA GLU A 50 -33.39 -13.46 5.70
C GLU A 50 -31.88 -13.20 5.81
N LEU A 51 -31.47 -11.93 5.91
CA LEU A 51 -30.07 -11.56 6.12
C LEU A 51 -29.53 -12.17 7.43
N LYS A 52 -30.33 -12.18 8.50
CA LYS A 52 -29.95 -12.82 9.76
C LYS A 52 -29.75 -14.33 9.59
N THR A 53 -30.65 -15.01 8.87
CA THR A 53 -30.55 -16.45 8.57
C THR A 53 -29.30 -16.77 7.74
N VAL A 54 -29.08 -16.06 6.64
CA VAL A 54 -27.92 -16.27 5.77
C VAL A 54 -26.61 -16.00 6.52
N LYS A 55 -26.55 -14.96 7.35
CA LYS A 55 -25.39 -14.69 8.22
C LYS A 55 -25.15 -15.80 9.24
N ALA A 56 -26.20 -16.35 9.86
CA ALA A 56 -26.05 -17.47 10.78
C ALA A 56 -25.49 -18.72 10.07
N GLY A 57 -25.95 -19.00 8.85
CA GLY A 57 -25.39 -20.06 8.01
C GLY A 57 -23.92 -19.81 7.64
N GLN A 58 -23.57 -18.58 7.28
CA GLN A 58 -22.18 -18.20 7.00
C GLN A 58 -21.29 -18.39 8.24
N GLN A 59 -21.76 -18.03 9.44
CA GLN A 59 -21.01 -18.24 10.68
C GLN A 59 -20.75 -19.72 10.97
N GLN A 60 -21.74 -20.59 10.72
CA GLN A 60 -21.55 -22.04 10.83
C GLN A 60 -20.54 -22.56 9.80
N PHE A 61 -20.58 -22.06 8.57
CA PHE A 61 -19.60 -22.38 7.54
C PHE A 61 -18.18 -21.95 7.95
N ILE A 62 -18.01 -20.72 8.44
CA ILE A 62 -16.74 -20.20 8.96
C ILE A 62 -16.24 -21.04 10.14
N SER A 63 -17.12 -21.49 11.04
CA SER A 63 -16.74 -22.39 12.14
C SER A 63 -16.13 -23.69 11.61
N ARG A 64 -16.73 -24.31 10.58
CA ARG A 64 -16.16 -25.50 9.94
C ARG A 64 -14.83 -25.22 9.26
N LEU A 65 -14.68 -24.04 8.63
CA LEU A 65 -13.40 -23.62 8.07
C LEU A 65 -12.32 -23.52 9.15
N ARG A 66 -12.65 -23.01 10.34
CA ARG A 66 -11.69 -22.95 11.45
C ARG A 66 -11.26 -24.33 11.94
N ASP A 67 -12.18 -25.29 11.96
CA ASP A 67 -11.88 -26.65 12.41
C ASP A 67 -11.08 -27.44 11.36
N GLN A 68 -11.38 -27.26 10.07
CA GLN A 68 -10.84 -28.08 8.98
C GLN A 68 -9.68 -27.43 8.20
N TYR A 69 -9.66 -26.10 8.13
CA TYR A 69 -8.71 -25.26 7.38
C TYR A 69 -8.28 -24.04 8.21
N PRO A 70 -7.68 -24.24 9.41
CA PRO A 70 -7.43 -23.17 10.37
C PRO A 70 -6.55 -22.04 9.82
N GLU A 71 -5.56 -22.35 8.98
CA GLU A 71 -4.68 -21.35 8.37
C GLU A 71 -5.47 -20.45 7.40
N TYR A 72 -6.21 -21.06 6.46
CA TYR A 72 -7.10 -20.33 5.55
C TYR A 72 -8.10 -19.44 6.32
N ALA A 73 -8.74 -20.00 7.36
CA ALA A 73 -9.73 -19.29 8.15
C ALA A 73 -9.12 -18.12 8.96
N SER A 74 -7.88 -18.25 9.42
CA SER A 74 -7.20 -17.18 10.17
C SER A 74 -6.91 -15.94 9.30
N ILE A 75 -6.63 -16.15 8.01
CA ILE A 75 -6.33 -15.09 7.04
C ILE A 75 -7.61 -14.46 6.49
N ASN A 76 -8.58 -15.29 6.08
CA ASN A 76 -9.80 -14.82 5.41
C ASN A 76 -10.91 -14.40 6.41
N TYR A 77 -10.89 -14.92 7.64
CA TYR A 77 -11.89 -14.68 8.67
C TYR A 77 -11.26 -14.39 10.06
N PRO A 78 -10.38 -13.38 10.16
CA PRO A 78 -9.72 -13.02 11.41
C PRO A 78 -10.75 -12.71 12.49
N GLN A 79 -10.41 -13.04 13.74
CA GLN A 79 -11.25 -12.75 14.90
C GLN A 79 -10.66 -11.58 15.69
N PRO A 80 -11.52 -10.71 16.28
CA PRO A 80 -11.05 -9.74 17.25
C PRO A 80 -10.28 -10.46 18.36
N ILE A 81 -9.12 -9.90 18.71
CA ILE A 81 -8.29 -10.43 19.80
C ILE A 81 -8.41 -9.52 21.02
N HIS A 82 -8.21 -10.08 22.21
CA HIS A 82 -8.14 -9.28 23.42
C HIS A 82 -6.82 -8.49 23.47
N ALA A 83 -6.83 -7.34 24.15
CA ALA A 83 -5.63 -6.50 24.31
C ALA A 83 -4.42 -7.26 24.89
N THR A 84 -4.66 -8.26 25.74
CA THR A 84 -3.62 -9.12 26.33
C THR A 84 -3.01 -10.12 25.35
N GLU A 85 -3.68 -10.39 24.24
CA GLU A 85 -3.27 -11.36 23.22
C GLU A 85 -2.48 -10.70 22.08
N VAL A 86 -2.51 -9.36 22.01
CA VAL A 86 -1.74 -8.62 21.01
C VAL A 86 -0.26 -8.85 21.26
N MET A 87 0.42 -9.42 20.27
CA MET A 87 1.84 -9.75 20.37
C MET A 87 2.68 -8.48 20.14
N LEU A 88 3.05 -7.79 21.22
CA LEU A 88 4.00 -6.67 21.23
C LEU A 88 5.34 -7.09 21.84
N ASN A 89 6.45 -6.59 21.29
CA ASN A 89 7.76 -6.71 21.91
C ASN A 89 7.86 -5.76 23.11
N THR A 90 8.84 -5.97 24.00
CA THR A 90 9.00 -5.18 25.23
C THR A 90 9.22 -3.68 24.99
N ASN A 91 9.81 -3.31 23.84
CA ASN A 91 10.07 -1.92 23.45
C ASN A 91 9.06 -1.39 22.41
N GLU A 92 7.89 -2.00 22.30
CA GLU A 92 6.83 -1.60 21.38
C GLU A 92 5.60 -1.12 22.13
N ILE A 93 4.94 -0.12 21.57
CA ILE A 93 3.58 0.26 21.94
C ILE A 93 2.72 0.33 20.70
N LEU A 94 1.46 -0.03 20.84
CA LEU A 94 0.46 0.11 19.77
C LEU A 94 -0.45 1.30 20.09
N LEU A 95 -0.63 2.15 19.08
CA LEU A 95 -1.42 3.37 19.12
C LEU A 95 -2.50 3.25 18.04
N GLU A 96 -3.72 2.98 18.46
CA GLU A 96 -4.86 2.78 17.57
C GLU A 96 -5.83 3.94 17.67
N PHE A 97 -6.13 4.54 16.52
CA PHE A 97 -7.07 5.64 16.40
C PHE A 97 -8.44 5.14 15.98
N GLU A 98 -9.49 5.79 16.48
CA GLU A 98 -10.86 5.63 16.01
C GLU A 98 -11.46 7.03 15.85
N VAL A 99 -11.79 7.41 14.61
CA VAL A 99 -12.35 8.73 14.28
C VAL A 99 -13.88 8.62 14.24
N THR A 100 -14.54 9.33 15.15
CA THR A 100 -16.00 9.45 15.16
C THR A 100 -16.42 10.82 14.61
N GLU A 101 -17.73 11.02 14.41
CA GLU A 101 -18.25 12.31 13.93
C GLU A 101 -17.83 13.49 14.83
N THR A 102 -17.87 13.31 16.15
CA THR A 102 -17.72 14.41 17.13
C THR A 102 -16.38 14.44 17.84
N GLU A 103 -15.71 13.30 17.93
CA GLU A 103 -14.47 13.12 18.69
C GLU A 103 -13.56 12.06 18.05
N THR A 104 -12.28 12.06 18.40
CA THR A 104 -11.33 11.01 18.02
C THR A 104 -10.84 10.29 19.27
N GLN A 105 -10.84 8.96 19.27
CA GLN A 105 -10.31 8.17 20.37
C GLN A 105 -8.91 7.65 20.01
N LEU A 106 -8.00 7.68 20.98
CA LEU A 106 -6.68 7.07 20.90
C LEU A 106 -6.57 5.97 21.95
N PHE A 107 -6.37 4.74 21.50
CA PHE A 107 -6.10 3.58 22.32
C PHE A 107 -4.59 3.33 22.34
N LEU A 108 -4.00 3.36 23.54
CA LEU A 108 -2.62 2.99 23.78
C LEU A 108 -2.57 1.62 24.42
N LEU A 109 -1.90 0.69 23.75
CA LEU A 109 -1.63 -0.64 24.26
C LEU A 109 -0.13 -0.83 24.49
N SER A 110 0.24 -1.13 25.72
CA SER A 110 1.61 -1.43 26.12
C SER A 110 1.63 -2.49 27.21
N ASN A 111 2.45 -3.52 27.06
CA ASN A 111 2.58 -4.62 28.02
C ASN A 111 1.23 -5.23 28.44
N GLY A 112 0.33 -5.44 27.46
CA GLY A 112 -1.02 -5.98 27.67
C GLY A 112 -2.00 -5.04 28.40
N LYS A 113 -1.58 -3.80 28.71
CA LYS A 113 -2.42 -2.79 29.36
C LYS A 113 -2.94 -1.80 28.32
N LEU A 114 -4.26 -1.68 28.26
CA LEU A 114 -4.96 -0.73 27.41
C LEU A 114 -5.27 0.54 28.21
N LYS A 115 -4.94 1.69 27.63
CA LYS A 115 -5.41 3.01 28.06
C LYS A 115 -6.11 3.67 26.88
N SER A 116 -7.16 4.44 27.13
CA SER A 116 -7.81 5.25 26.12
C SER A 116 -7.68 6.74 26.46
N ARG A 117 -7.60 7.58 25.44
CA ARG A 117 -7.64 9.03 25.52
C ARG A 117 -8.62 9.56 24.48
N THR A 118 -9.54 10.40 24.92
CA THR A 118 -10.43 11.14 24.03
C THR A 118 -9.75 12.42 23.59
N ILE A 119 -9.64 12.60 22.28
CA ILE A 119 -9.16 13.80 21.61
C ILE A 119 -10.39 14.55 21.14
N ASN A 120 -10.65 15.70 21.77
CA ASN A 120 -11.85 16.51 21.52
C ASN A 120 -11.77 17.27 20.18
N ILE A 121 -11.83 16.54 19.07
CA ILE A 121 -11.86 17.06 17.71
C ILE A 121 -12.84 16.26 16.85
N SER A 122 -13.71 16.96 16.11
CA SER A 122 -14.62 16.33 15.16
C SER A 122 -13.88 15.79 13.93
N ARG A 123 -14.48 14.83 13.25
CA ARG A 123 -13.98 14.31 11.96
C ARG A 123 -13.63 15.43 10.98
N ASP A 124 -14.55 16.34 10.73
CA ASP A 124 -14.36 17.43 9.74
C ASP A 124 -13.19 18.36 10.12
N SER A 125 -13.06 18.66 11.42
CA SER A 125 -11.99 19.53 11.91
C SER A 125 -10.64 18.83 11.80
N LEU A 126 -10.58 17.54 12.16
CA LEU A 126 -9.39 16.72 12.02
C LEU A 126 -8.97 16.61 10.55
N GLN A 127 -9.93 16.37 9.66
CA GLN A 127 -9.69 16.29 8.23
C GLN A 127 -9.09 17.58 7.68
N THR A 128 -9.66 18.72 8.05
CA THR A 128 -9.13 20.04 7.68
C THR A 128 -7.66 20.18 8.11
N LEU A 129 -7.32 19.87 9.37
CA LEU A 129 -5.94 19.99 9.86
C LEU A 129 -4.95 19.09 9.11
N VAL A 130 -5.33 17.84 8.85
CA VAL A 130 -4.47 16.88 8.14
C VAL A 130 -4.26 17.32 6.69
N LEU A 131 -5.32 17.75 6.01
CA LEU A 131 -5.24 18.23 4.62
C LEU A 131 -4.44 19.53 4.52
N ASP A 132 -4.60 20.47 5.46
CA ASP A 132 -3.81 21.70 5.49
C ASP A 132 -2.32 21.41 5.67
N TYR A 133 -1.97 20.44 6.52
CA TYR A 133 -0.59 20.03 6.73
C TYR A 133 0.00 19.32 5.50
N ARG A 134 -0.73 18.36 4.90
CA ARG A 134 -0.26 17.60 3.74
C ARG A 134 -0.25 18.42 2.45
N GLY A 135 -1.23 19.30 2.27
CA GLY A 135 -1.49 20.02 1.02
C GLY A 135 -0.32 20.89 0.56
N PHE A 136 0.55 21.33 1.48
CA PHE A 136 1.81 21.98 1.15
C PHE A 136 2.67 21.11 0.22
N PHE A 137 2.82 19.82 0.53
CA PHE A 137 3.72 18.91 -0.18
C PHE A 137 3.17 18.43 -1.53
N GLU A 138 1.86 18.47 -1.74
CA GLU A 138 1.22 17.99 -2.98
C GLU A 138 1.54 18.87 -4.21
N ASN A 139 1.88 20.14 -3.96
CA ASN A 139 2.07 21.15 -4.99
C ASN A 139 3.53 21.58 -5.18
N ILE A 140 4.47 20.95 -4.48
CA ILE A 140 5.90 21.21 -4.68
C ILE A 140 6.33 20.68 -6.05
N ARG A 141 7.05 21.52 -6.79
CA ARG A 141 7.60 21.24 -8.13
C ARG A 141 9.10 21.53 -8.20
N THR A 142 9.61 22.40 -7.34
CA THR A 142 11.04 22.72 -7.22
C THR A 142 11.47 22.70 -5.76
N THR A 143 12.74 22.35 -5.50
CA THR A 143 13.31 22.31 -4.14
C THR A 143 13.27 23.67 -3.44
N SER A 144 13.37 24.77 -4.19
CA SER A 144 13.25 26.14 -3.64
C SER A 144 11.90 26.44 -2.98
N GLN A 145 10.81 25.79 -3.40
CA GLN A 145 9.48 25.99 -2.82
C GLN A 145 9.38 25.41 -1.40
N LEU A 146 10.32 24.55 -0.99
CA LEU A 146 10.36 23.99 0.36
C LEU A 146 10.59 25.07 1.45
N GLY A 147 11.15 26.22 1.09
CA GLY A 147 11.28 27.37 2.01
C GLY A 147 9.94 27.94 2.48
N GLY A 148 8.82 27.60 1.83
CA GLY A 148 7.47 27.95 2.27
C GLY A 148 6.85 27.00 3.30
N TYR A 149 7.58 25.95 3.72
CA TYR A 149 7.07 24.97 4.67
C TYR A 149 6.75 25.64 6.02
N ASN A 150 5.67 25.23 6.67
CA ASN A 150 5.32 25.74 8.00
C ASN A 150 5.34 24.59 9.03
N PRO A 151 6.42 24.45 9.83
CA PRO A 151 6.52 23.40 10.83
C PRO A 151 5.45 23.49 11.94
N ASN A 152 4.84 24.67 12.14
CA ASN A 152 3.77 24.84 13.14
C ASN A 152 2.52 23.99 12.82
N ALA A 153 2.23 23.73 11.54
CA ALA A 153 1.11 22.85 11.16
C ALA A 153 1.33 21.42 11.67
N GLY A 154 2.55 20.89 11.50
CA GLY A 154 2.96 19.60 12.06
C GLY A 154 2.98 19.60 13.58
N LYS A 155 3.44 20.69 14.20
CA LYS A 155 3.45 20.84 15.68
C LYS A 155 2.05 20.81 16.27
N LYS A 156 1.10 21.50 15.63
CA LYS A 156 -0.30 21.53 16.05
C LYS A 156 -0.93 20.13 16.03
N LEU A 157 -0.66 19.34 14.99
CA LEU A 157 -1.12 17.95 14.89
C LEU A 157 -0.45 17.06 15.94
N TYR A 158 0.85 17.19 16.17
CA TYR A 158 1.55 16.48 17.25
C TYR A 158 0.93 16.78 18.61
N ASP A 159 0.71 18.06 18.91
CA ASP A 159 0.17 18.48 20.21
C ASP A 159 -1.24 17.96 20.44
N LEU A 160 -2.08 18.01 19.42
CA LEU A 160 -3.42 17.46 19.46
C LEU A 160 -3.40 15.95 19.72
N LEU A 161 -2.64 15.20 18.92
CA LEU A 161 -2.69 13.74 18.90
C LEU A 161 -1.90 13.09 20.04
N PHE A 162 -0.73 13.64 20.41
CA PHE A 162 0.26 12.91 21.21
C PHE A 162 0.78 13.60 22.47
N SER A 163 0.62 14.91 22.63
CA SER A 163 1.29 15.68 23.71
C SER A 163 1.15 15.08 25.12
N GLU A 164 -0.01 14.51 25.46
CA GLU A 164 -0.23 13.87 26.77
C GLU A 164 0.12 12.37 26.80
N THR A 165 0.19 11.74 25.63
CA THR A 165 0.31 10.28 25.51
C THR A 165 1.75 9.82 25.50
N LEU A 166 2.63 10.56 24.79
CA LEU A 166 4.02 10.15 24.59
C LEU A 166 5.00 10.68 25.66
N THR A 167 4.58 11.61 26.53
CA THR A 167 5.45 12.19 27.58
C THR A 167 6.03 11.18 28.57
N SER A 168 5.36 10.05 28.76
CA SER A 168 5.80 8.96 29.65
C SER A 168 6.47 7.79 28.92
N ILE A 169 6.62 7.90 27.60
CA ILE A 169 7.21 6.87 26.75
C ILE A 169 8.68 7.21 26.52
N ALA A 170 9.56 6.22 26.67
CA ALA A 170 10.99 6.41 26.48
C ALA A 170 11.31 6.66 24.99
N GLU A 171 12.22 7.58 24.71
CA GLU A 171 12.79 7.74 23.35
C GLU A 171 13.44 6.42 22.90
N GLY A 172 13.39 6.13 21.60
CA GLY A 172 13.78 4.86 21.01
C GLY A 172 12.72 3.75 21.09
N THR A 173 11.58 4.00 21.75
CA THR A 173 10.41 3.09 21.70
C THR A 173 9.88 2.99 20.28
N THR A 174 9.45 1.80 19.87
CA THR A 174 8.74 1.60 18.60
C THR A 174 7.25 1.89 18.76
N LEU A 175 6.76 2.89 18.04
CA LEU A 175 5.35 3.23 17.92
C LEU A 175 4.76 2.46 16.74
N ILE A 176 3.85 1.54 17.02
CA ILE A 176 3.05 0.86 16.00
C ILE A 176 1.73 1.60 15.88
N ILE A 177 1.55 2.35 14.80
CA ILE A 177 0.37 3.19 14.58
C ILE A 177 -0.66 2.43 13.74
N VAL A 178 -1.87 2.33 14.25
CA VAL A 178 -3.06 1.88 13.53
C VAL A 178 -3.91 3.12 13.28
N PRO A 179 -3.79 3.75 12.09
CA PRO A 179 -4.53 4.95 11.78
C PRO A 179 -5.97 4.62 11.39
N ASP A 180 -6.85 5.62 11.52
CA ASP A 180 -8.23 5.55 11.01
C ASP A 180 -8.56 6.78 10.14
N GLU A 181 -9.42 6.56 9.16
CA GLU A 181 -9.85 7.55 8.17
C GLU A 181 -8.70 8.44 7.63
N ILE A 182 -8.82 9.77 7.82
CA ILE A 182 -7.87 10.77 7.30
C ILE A 182 -6.48 10.65 7.94
N LEU A 183 -6.36 10.01 9.11
CA LEU A 183 -5.06 9.77 9.71
C LEU A 183 -4.24 8.76 8.90
N GLY A 184 -4.88 7.95 8.03
CA GLY A 184 -4.20 6.98 7.17
C GLY A 184 -3.26 7.61 6.13
N ILE A 185 -3.40 8.91 5.85
CA ILE A 185 -2.51 9.65 4.96
C ILE A 185 -1.54 10.57 5.70
N LEU A 186 -1.66 10.71 7.02
CA LEU A 186 -0.82 11.60 7.82
C LEU A 186 0.58 10.99 7.98
N PRO A 187 1.67 11.67 7.57
CA PRO A 187 3.02 11.18 7.84
C PRO A 187 3.38 11.46 9.31
N PHE A 188 3.05 10.51 10.20
CA PHE A 188 3.28 10.67 11.64
C PHE A 188 4.75 10.94 11.98
N GLU A 189 5.66 10.33 11.23
CA GLU A 189 7.11 10.54 11.31
C GLU A 189 7.54 11.99 11.18
N ALA A 190 6.82 12.78 10.37
CA ALA A 190 7.14 14.16 10.07
C ALA A 190 6.41 15.16 10.99
N LEU A 191 5.67 14.67 11.99
CA LEU A 191 5.06 15.54 12.99
C LEU A 191 6.14 16.17 13.87
N VAL A 192 5.99 17.47 14.13
CA VAL A 192 6.99 18.25 14.87
C VAL A 192 6.75 18.10 16.36
N THR A 193 7.75 17.63 17.09
CA THR A 193 7.70 17.43 18.54
C THR A 193 8.19 18.66 19.30
N GLU A 194 9.20 19.34 18.74
CA GLU A 194 9.83 20.53 19.34
C GLU A 194 10.14 21.58 18.28
N MET A 195 9.91 22.84 18.65
CA MET A 195 10.15 24.02 17.83
C MET A 195 11.36 24.79 18.37
N PRO A 196 12.21 25.38 17.51
CA PRO A 196 13.28 26.27 17.95
C PRO A 196 12.71 27.57 18.52
N VAL A 197 13.50 28.27 19.35
CA VAL A 197 13.12 29.58 19.90
C VAL A 197 13.01 30.66 18.82
N GLU A 198 13.87 30.58 17.80
CA GLU A 198 13.84 31.45 16.62
C GLU A 198 13.72 30.59 15.36
N GLU A 199 12.71 30.86 14.53
CA GLU A 199 12.55 30.19 13.24
C GLU A 199 13.65 30.64 12.28
N LYS A 200 14.50 29.70 11.88
CA LYS A 200 15.59 29.91 10.91
C LYS A 200 15.55 28.81 9.87
N TYR A 201 15.98 29.16 8.66
CA TYR A 201 16.10 28.23 7.55
C TYR A 201 17.57 28.05 7.16
N GLY A 202 17.95 26.80 6.98
CA GLY A 202 19.16 26.40 6.29
C GLY A 202 18.89 26.18 4.81
N ASP A 203 19.94 26.01 4.03
CA ASP A 203 19.86 25.66 2.62
C ASP A 203 20.83 24.51 2.31
N SER A 204 20.44 23.63 1.39
CA SER A 204 21.19 22.44 1.00
C SER A 204 20.98 22.13 -0.48
N GLU A 205 21.67 21.11 -1.01
CA GLU A 205 21.39 20.61 -2.37
C GLU A 205 19.95 20.10 -2.55
N PHE A 206 19.26 19.77 -1.45
CA PHE A 206 17.86 19.34 -1.43
C PHE A 206 16.86 20.51 -1.21
N GLY A 207 17.36 21.75 -1.12
CA GLY A 207 16.57 22.97 -0.92
C GLY A 207 16.55 23.48 0.53
N PRO A 208 15.79 24.56 0.79
CA PRO A 208 15.70 25.16 2.11
C PRO A 208 14.95 24.27 3.11
N PHE A 209 15.39 24.28 4.36
CA PHE A 209 14.79 23.47 5.44
C PHE A 209 14.83 24.20 6.79
N PRO A 210 13.86 23.98 7.68
CA PRO A 210 13.85 24.62 8.99
C PRO A 210 14.96 24.06 9.89
N LEU A 211 15.65 24.94 10.61
CA LEU A 211 16.73 24.57 11.52
C LEU A 211 16.22 24.41 12.96
N GLY A 212 16.71 23.39 13.67
CA GLY A 212 16.40 23.18 15.08
C GLY A 212 14.98 22.67 15.37
N VAL A 213 14.29 22.17 14.34
CA VAL A 213 13.01 21.46 14.47
C VAL A 213 13.29 19.99 14.75
N SER A 214 12.63 19.41 15.75
CA SER A 214 12.70 17.96 16.02
C SER A 214 11.40 17.28 15.62
N TYR A 215 11.52 16.16 14.92
CA TYR A 215 10.40 15.38 14.40
C TYR A 215 10.12 14.14 15.25
N LEU A 216 8.96 13.53 15.07
CA LEU A 216 8.57 12.34 15.83
C LEU A 216 9.52 11.16 15.56
N ALA A 217 9.98 11.02 14.31
CA ALA A 217 10.95 10.02 13.92
C ALA A 217 12.37 10.23 14.50
N ASP A 218 12.71 11.44 14.96
CA ASP A 218 13.99 11.68 15.64
C ASP A 218 14.01 11.04 17.03
N LYS A 219 12.82 10.86 17.63
CA LYS A 219 12.64 10.36 18.99
C LYS A 219 12.18 8.91 19.06
N TYR A 220 11.45 8.44 18.06
CA TYR A 220 10.81 7.13 18.08
C TYR A 220 10.95 6.40 16.75
N LEU A 221 10.97 5.07 16.81
CA LEU A 221 10.84 4.24 15.62
C LEU A 221 9.36 4.12 15.28
N ILE A 222 8.96 4.39 14.05
CA ILE A 222 7.55 4.38 13.65
C ILE A 222 7.31 3.23 12.67
N SER A 223 6.24 2.49 12.91
CA SER A 223 5.74 1.46 12.02
C SER A 223 4.22 1.51 11.97
N TYR A 224 3.64 0.95 10.92
CA TYR A 224 2.20 0.98 10.68
C TYR A 224 1.62 -0.44 10.68
N ALA A 225 0.40 -0.57 11.20
CA ALA A 225 -0.39 -1.78 11.09
C ALA A 225 -1.83 -1.42 10.70
N GLN A 226 -2.52 -2.34 10.01
CA GLN A 226 -3.93 -2.15 9.62
C GLN A 226 -4.90 -2.45 10.77
N SER A 227 -4.48 -3.27 11.73
CA SER A 227 -5.19 -3.53 12.99
C SER A 227 -4.27 -4.30 13.95
N ALA A 228 -4.59 -4.30 15.24
CA ALA A 228 -3.92 -5.15 16.24
C ALA A 228 -4.03 -6.65 15.90
N THR A 229 -5.16 -7.08 15.34
CA THR A 229 -5.40 -8.45 14.90
C THR A 229 -4.47 -8.83 13.75
N SER A 230 -4.39 -8.01 12.70
CA SER A 230 -3.52 -8.25 11.54
C SER A 230 -2.05 -8.29 11.95
N LEU A 231 -1.62 -7.39 12.85
CA LEU A 231 -0.25 -7.40 13.39
C LEU A 231 0.07 -8.74 14.08
N THR A 232 -0.83 -9.20 14.94
CA THR A 232 -0.65 -10.44 15.71
C THR A 232 -0.66 -11.67 14.80
N LEU A 233 -1.56 -11.69 13.82
CA LEU A 233 -1.61 -12.74 12.81
C LEU A 233 -0.28 -12.80 12.03
N LEU A 234 0.20 -11.67 11.50
CA LEU A 234 1.47 -11.61 10.77
C LEU A 234 2.66 -12.10 11.61
N ARG A 235 2.69 -11.77 12.90
CA ARG A 235 3.75 -12.24 13.82
C ARG A 235 3.64 -13.73 14.13
N THR A 236 2.42 -14.26 14.20
CA THR A 236 2.17 -15.68 14.42
C THR A 236 2.56 -16.50 13.19
N LEU A 237 2.22 -15.99 11.99
CA LEU A 237 2.53 -16.63 10.70
C LEU A 237 4.01 -16.55 10.32
N LYS A 238 4.76 -15.53 10.80
CA LYS A 238 6.22 -15.38 10.60
C LYS A 238 7.09 -16.48 11.22
N LYS A 239 6.53 -17.66 11.51
CA LYS A 239 7.23 -18.81 12.08
C LYS A 239 7.95 -19.70 11.05
N THR A 240 8.05 -19.30 9.78
CA THR A 240 8.81 -20.06 8.77
C THR A 240 10.17 -19.46 8.46
N THR A 241 11.11 -20.40 8.45
CA THR A 241 12.55 -20.38 8.25
C THR A 241 12.96 -20.15 6.79
N GLY A 242 14.08 -19.47 6.54
CA GLY A 242 14.98 -19.88 5.44
C GLY A 242 15.24 -18.90 4.30
N ALA A 243 14.52 -17.78 4.16
CA ALA A 243 14.92 -16.77 3.18
C ALA A 243 16.30 -16.22 3.59
N GLY A 244 17.33 -16.58 2.82
CA GLY A 244 18.67 -16.04 2.97
C GLY A 244 18.65 -14.51 2.82
N ASN A 245 19.81 -13.87 2.86
CA ASN A 245 19.89 -12.41 2.71
C ASN A 245 19.71 -11.95 1.24
N ASN A 246 18.86 -12.64 0.47
CA ASN A 246 18.66 -12.45 -0.96
C ASN A 246 17.69 -11.28 -1.20
N MET A 247 17.89 -10.58 -2.32
CA MET A 247 17.12 -9.43 -2.74
C MET A 247 16.66 -9.57 -4.18
N LEU A 248 15.39 -9.27 -4.44
CA LEU A 248 14.87 -9.04 -5.79
C LEU A 248 14.70 -7.53 -5.99
N VAL A 249 15.22 -7.00 -7.08
CA VAL A 249 15.09 -5.58 -7.46
C VAL A 249 14.38 -5.48 -8.81
N VAL A 250 13.29 -4.72 -8.87
CA VAL A 250 12.56 -4.40 -10.09
C VAL A 250 12.67 -2.89 -10.34
N ALA A 251 13.30 -2.47 -11.43
CA ALA A 251 13.68 -1.07 -11.63
C ALA A 251 13.69 -0.63 -13.10
N ASP A 252 13.76 0.69 -13.32
CA ASP A 252 13.85 1.36 -14.63
C ASP A 252 12.97 0.73 -15.75
N PRO A 253 11.65 0.53 -15.54
CA PRO A 253 10.76 -0.04 -16.55
C PRO A 253 10.71 0.76 -17.86
N ILE A 254 10.36 0.08 -18.96
CA ILE A 254 10.22 0.66 -20.30
C ILE A 254 8.74 0.87 -20.65
N PHE A 255 8.37 2.12 -20.90
CA PHE A 255 6.98 2.53 -21.18
C PHE A 255 6.71 2.90 -22.65
N SER A 256 7.74 2.98 -23.49
CA SER A 256 7.60 3.40 -24.89
C SER A 256 8.36 2.48 -25.83
N ALA A 257 7.73 2.13 -26.96
CA ALA A 257 8.39 1.38 -28.03
C ALA A 257 9.53 2.16 -28.72
N ASN A 258 9.60 3.48 -28.49
CA ASN A 258 10.66 4.35 -29.00
C ASN A 258 11.78 4.59 -27.97
N ASP A 259 11.76 3.89 -26.84
CA ASP A 259 12.81 4.01 -25.82
C ASP A 259 14.18 3.65 -26.43
N SER A 260 15.17 4.50 -26.20
CA SER A 260 16.51 4.36 -26.78
C SER A 260 17.18 3.04 -26.39
N ARG A 261 16.85 2.49 -25.21
CA ARG A 261 17.38 1.22 -24.71
C ARG A 261 16.96 0.04 -25.59
N LEU A 262 15.77 0.10 -26.20
CA LEU A 262 15.30 -0.93 -27.14
C LEU A 262 16.09 -0.92 -28.45
N ASN A 263 16.49 0.27 -28.92
CA ASN A 263 17.28 0.42 -30.14
C ASN A 263 18.71 -0.08 -29.95
N LEU A 264 19.29 0.12 -28.76
CA LEU A 264 20.62 -0.39 -28.41
C LEU A 264 20.63 -1.92 -28.35
N LEU A 265 19.60 -2.54 -27.77
CA LEU A 265 19.41 -4.00 -27.78
C LEU A 265 19.22 -4.55 -29.20
N ALA A 266 18.51 -3.82 -30.07
CA ALA A 266 18.36 -4.21 -31.47
C ALA A 266 19.67 -4.17 -32.27
N GLN A 267 20.67 -3.40 -31.80
CA GLN A 267 21.99 -3.27 -32.43
C GLN A 267 23.05 -4.22 -31.84
N ALA A 268 22.79 -4.83 -30.68
CA ALA A 268 23.65 -5.86 -30.08
C ALA A 268 23.69 -7.16 -30.94
N GLU A 269 24.72 -8.00 -30.74
CA GLU A 269 24.81 -9.31 -31.40
C GLU A 269 23.57 -10.19 -31.12
N MET A 270 23.30 -11.15 -32.02
CA MET A 270 22.12 -12.01 -31.92
C MET A 270 22.12 -12.84 -30.63
N SER A 271 21.24 -12.48 -29.69
CA SER A 271 20.96 -13.23 -28.46
C SER A 271 19.50 -13.69 -28.42
N ASP A 272 19.20 -14.70 -27.59
CA ASP A 272 17.82 -15.16 -27.36
C ASP A 272 16.92 -14.03 -26.83
N GLU A 273 17.50 -13.12 -26.04
CA GLU A 273 16.84 -11.91 -25.52
C GLU A 273 16.42 -10.96 -26.66
N LYS A 274 17.26 -10.78 -27.68
CA LYS A 274 16.95 -9.97 -28.87
C LYS A 274 15.83 -10.59 -29.71
N VAL A 275 15.81 -11.91 -29.86
CA VAL A 275 14.75 -12.63 -30.60
C VAL A 275 13.41 -12.47 -29.89
N ASN A 276 13.36 -12.67 -28.58
CA ASN A 276 12.17 -12.47 -27.76
C ASN A 276 11.70 -11.02 -27.79
N LEU A 277 12.61 -10.04 -27.70
CA LEU A 277 12.28 -8.63 -27.78
C LEU A 277 11.70 -8.25 -29.15
N MET A 278 12.29 -8.74 -30.24
CA MET A 278 11.80 -8.49 -31.60
C MET A 278 10.42 -9.11 -31.84
N GLY A 279 10.19 -10.33 -31.35
CA GLY A 279 8.87 -10.97 -31.36
C GLY A 279 7.84 -10.17 -30.58
N ALA A 280 8.17 -9.79 -29.35
CA ALA A 280 7.27 -9.04 -28.48
C ALA A 280 6.98 -7.61 -29.00
N LEU A 281 7.95 -6.96 -29.66
CA LEU A 281 7.75 -5.67 -30.34
C LEU A 281 6.88 -5.80 -31.60
N ALA A 282 7.02 -6.91 -32.35
CA ALA A 282 6.20 -7.20 -33.51
C ALA A 282 4.75 -7.49 -33.11
N ASP A 283 4.55 -8.30 -32.06
CA ASP A 283 3.25 -8.59 -31.47
C ASP A 283 2.61 -7.32 -30.92
N TRP A 284 3.37 -6.48 -30.20
CA TRP A 284 2.89 -5.17 -29.70
C TRP A 284 2.42 -4.25 -30.83
N LYS A 285 3.20 -4.13 -31.92
CA LYS A 285 2.84 -3.34 -33.09
C LYS A 285 1.59 -3.89 -33.81
N GLN A 286 1.37 -5.20 -33.80
CA GLN A 286 0.19 -5.84 -34.39
C GLN A 286 -1.05 -5.75 -33.48
N MET A 287 -0.89 -5.77 -32.16
CA MET A 287 -1.98 -5.81 -31.19
C MET A 287 -2.76 -4.49 -31.05
N GLY A 288 -2.27 -3.37 -31.60
CA GLY A 288 -3.04 -2.13 -31.71
C GLY A 288 -3.72 -1.71 -30.41
N VAL A 289 -2.97 -1.72 -29.29
CA VAL A 289 -3.52 -1.51 -27.95
C VAL A 289 -4.21 -0.13 -27.88
N LYS A 290 -5.54 -0.14 -27.72
CA LYS A 290 -6.36 1.05 -27.44
C LYS A 290 -6.09 1.55 -26.02
N GLY A 291 -4.89 2.07 -25.77
CA GLY A 291 -4.48 2.70 -24.52
C GLY A 291 -4.70 4.21 -24.58
N VAL A 292 -5.42 4.76 -23.60
CA VAL A 292 -5.62 6.20 -23.32
C VAL A 292 -6.23 7.01 -24.49
N ARG A 293 -7.55 6.93 -24.65
CA ARG A 293 -8.30 7.96 -25.39
C ARG A 293 -8.35 9.23 -24.54
N SER A 294 -7.42 10.15 -24.72
CA SER A 294 -7.70 11.56 -24.44
C SER A 294 -8.85 12.00 -25.36
N LYS A 295 -9.80 12.79 -24.83
CA LYS A 295 -10.94 13.30 -25.61
C LYS A 295 -10.56 14.34 -26.67
N GLU A 296 -9.27 14.60 -26.88
CA GLU A 296 -8.77 15.60 -27.82
C GLU A 296 -8.34 14.96 -29.14
N LYS A 297 -9.23 15.11 -30.12
CA LYS A 297 -9.05 15.03 -31.58
C LYS A 297 -7.72 14.50 -32.11
N GLN A 298 -7.81 13.32 -32.75
CA GLN A 298 -7.15 12.95 -34.01
C GLN A 298 -5.72 13.47 -34.23
N ARG A 299 -4.75 12.75 -33.64
CA ARG A 299 -3.47 12.42 -34.27
C ARG A 299 -3.11 10.98 -33.90
N ASP A 300 -2.45 10.28 -34.81
CA ASP A 300 -1.96 8.90 -34.68
C ASP A 300 -0.96 8.73 -33.52
N VAL A 301 -1.44 8.82 -32.28
CA VAL A 301 -0.70 8.48 -31.08
C VAL A 301 -0.95 6.99 -30.85
N ALA A 302 -0.15 6.14 -31.50
CA ALA A 302 0.02 4.79 -31.01
C ALA A 302 0.52 4.89 -29.56
N ALA A 303 -0.36 4.59 -28.62
CA ALA A 303 -0.17 4.37 -27.18
C ALA A 303 1.27 4.58 -26.66
N ASP A 304 1.63 5.83 -26.36
CA ASP A 304 2.88 6.14 -25.69
C ASP A 304 2.61 6.32 -24.19
N ALA A 305 2.71 5.23 -23.43
CA ALA A 305 2.55 5.29 -21.97
C ALA A 305 3.59 6.20 -21.31
N SER A 306 4.68 6.56 -22.01
CA SER A 306 5.67 7.50 -21.51
C SER A 306 5.15 8.94 -21.32
N ALA A 307 4.05 9.30 -21.97
CA ALA A 307 3.40 10.59 -21.75
C ALA A 307 2.79 10.71 -20.35
N ILE A 308 2.44 9.57 -19.73
CA ILE A 308 1.91 9.48 -18.36
C ILE A 308 3.00 9.06 -17.38
N PHE A 309 3.85 8.12 -17.81
CA PHE A 309 4.91 7.52 -17.00
C PHE A 309 6.27 7.83 -17.63
N PRO A 310 6.86 9.00 -17.36
CA PRO A 310 8.20 9.32 -17.85
C PRO A 310 9.22 8.34 -17.26
N ARG A 311 10.33 8.12 -17.97
CA ARG A 311 11.40 7.24 -17.49
C ARG A 311 11.94 7.72 -16.13
N LEU A 312 12.17 6.78 -15.22
CA LEU A 312 12.75 7.02 -13.91
C LEU A 312 14.25 6.69 -13.91
N GLU A 313 15.05 7.47 -14.63
CA GLU A 313 16.46 7.09 -14.92
C GLU A 313 17.30 6.78 -13.68
N LYS A 314 17.03 7.46 -12.56
CA LYS A 314 17.74 7.25 -11.29
C LYS A 314 17.46 5.86 -10.68
N THR A 315 16.39 5.18 -11.06
CA THR A 315 16.10 3.84 -10.53
C THR A 315 16.98 2.77 -11.16
N ALA A 316 17.54 2.99 -12.35
CA ALA A 316 18.61 2.14 -12.89
C ALA A 316 19.86 2.20 -12.01
N ALA A 317 20.32 3.43 -11.70
CA ALA A 317 21.48 3.62 -10.83
C ALA A 317 21.26 3.04 -9.41
N LEU A 318 20.02 3.07 -8.90
CA LEU A 318 19.66 2.40 -7.65
C LEU A 318 19.81 0.87 -7.78
N ALA A 319 19.36 0.28 -8.88
CA ALA A 319 19.49 -1.16 -9.11
C ALA A 319 20.95 -1.58 -9.19
N ASP A 320 21.79 -0.85 -9.92
CA ASP A 320 23.23 -1.11 -10.02
C ASP A 320 23.91 -1.03 -8.65
N ALA A 321 23.52 -0.05 -7.82
CA ALA A 321 24.05 0.11 -6.47
C ALA A 321 23.65 -1.06 -5.54
N LEU A 322 22.39 -1.53 -5.64
CA LEU A 322 21.91 -2.66 -4.85
C LEU A 322 22.53 -3.98 -5.32
N GLU A 323 22.69 -4.18 -6.62
CA GLU A 323 23.40 -5.32 -7.19
C GLU A 323 24.84 -5.37 -6.69
N SER A 324 25.56 -4.25 -6.72
CA SER A 324 26.92 -4.14 -6.20
C SER A 324 27.01 -4.43 -4.70
N LEU A 325 26.01 -3.98 -3.92
CA LEU A 325 25.97 -4.16 -2.47
C LEU A 325 25.69 -5.62 -2.06
N PHE A 326 24.80 -6.32 -2.79
CA PHE A 326 24.36 -7.67 -2.46
C PHE A 326 25.12 -8.77 -3.23
N GLY A 327 25.82 -8.40 -4.31
CA GLY A 327 26.52 -9.32 -5.21
C GLY A 327 25.59 -10.40 -5.74
N ASP A 328 26.05 -11.65 -5.67
CA ASP A 328 25.37 -12.86 -6.14
C ASP A 328 23.99 -13.11 -5.47
N LYS A 329 23.66 -12.34 -4.41
CA LYS A 329 22.40 -12.42 -3.67
C LYS A 329 21.34 -11.44 -4.19
N ALA A 330 21.69 -10.55 -5.11
CA ALA A 330 20.73 -9.69 -5.80
C ALA A 330 20.34 -10.29 -7.14
N VAL A 331 19.03 -10.39 -7.37
CA VAL A 331 18.46 -10.62 -8.69
C VAL A 331 17.83 -9.32 -9.16
N VAL A 332 18.25 -8.82 -10.30
CA VAL A 332 17.79 -7.54 -10.84
C VAL A 332 16.99 -7.73 -12.12
N PHE A 333 15.76 -7.25 -12.10
CA PHE A 333 14.88 -7.09 -13.25
C PHE A 333 14.82 -5.61 -13.60
N SER A 334 15.62 -5.20 -14.59
CA SER A 334 15.67 -3.81 -15.06
C SER A 334 15.33 -3.68 -16.55
N GLY A 335 14.84 -2.52 -16.97
CA GLY A 335 14.59 -2.24 -18.38
C GLY A 335 13.57 -3.20 -19.00
N THR A 336 14.00 -3.95 -20.02
CA THR A 336 13.15 -4.95 -20.71
C THR A 336 12.69 -6.08 -19.80
N GLU A 337 13.39 -6.31 -18.69
CA GLU A 337 13.14 -7.44 -17.79
C GLU A 337 12.29 -7.09 -16.57
N ALA A 338 12.06 -5.79 -16.34
CA ALA A 338 11.18 -5.28 -15.30
C ALA A 338 9.69 -5.49 -15.64
N LYS A 339 9.29 -6.73 -15.96
CA LYS A 339 7.95 -7.12 -16.42
C LYS A 339 7.20 -7.94 -15.37
N GLU A 340 5.87 -7.90 -15.47
CA GLU A 340 4.99 -8.60 -14.53
C GLU A 340 5.13 -10.12 -14.61
N ASP A 341 5.26 -10.68 -15.82
CA ASP A 341 5.43 -12.12 -16.03
C ASP A 341 6.67 -12.67 -15.31
N LYS A 342 7.80 -11.94 -15.36
CA LYS A 342 9.01 -12.28 -14.63
C LYS A 342 8.83 -12.21 -13.12
N VAL A 343 8.16 -11.18 -12.61
CA VAL A 343 7.88 -11.06 -11.17
C VAL A 343 6.95 -12.19 -10.71
N ARG A 344 5.94 -12.56 -11.49
CA ARG A 344 5.01 -13.66 -11.19
C ARG A 344 5.65 -15.04 -11.30
N ALA A 345 6.61 -15.21 -12.20
CA ALA A 345 7.33 -16.47 -12.37
C ALA A 345 8.41 -16.70 -11.29
N ALA A 346 8.86 -15.63 -10.63
CA ALA A 346 9.84 -15.74 -9.55
C ALA A 346 9.19 -16.29 -8.27
N ASP A 347 9.87 -17.22 -7.60
CA ASP A 347 9.49 -17.64 -6.25
C ASP A 347 9.88 -16.53 -5.25
N LEU A 348 8.91 -15.67 -4.92
CA LEU A 348 9.14 -14.55 -4.01
C LEU A 348 9.50 -14.99 -2.59
N SER A 349 9.27 -16.26 -2.22
CA SER A 349 9.62 -16.79 -0.89
C SER A 349 11.14 -16.92 -0.68
N GLU A 350 11.93 -16.95 -1.76
CA GLU A 350 13.39 -17.03 -1.69
C GLU A 350 14.07 -15.70 -1.32
N TYR A 351 13.34 -14.59 -1.41
CA TYR A 351 13.88 -13.25 -1.22
C TYR A 351 13.44 -12.66 0.12
N ARG A 352 14.43 -12.21 0.90
CA ARG A 352 14.18 -11.47 2.15
C ARG A 352 13.82 -10.01 1.87
N TYR A 353 14.32 -9.46 0.78
CA TYR A 353 14.09 -8.07 0.38
C TYR A 353 13.50 -8.02 -1.03
N LEU A 354 12.43 -7.26 -1.19
CA LEU A 354 11.84 -6.92 -2.48
C LEU A 354 11.91 -5.41 -2.66
N THR A 355 12.54 -4.95 -3.74
CA THR A 355 12.67 -3.53 -4.07
C THR A 355 11.98 -3.24 -5.39
N PHE A 356 10.89 -2.47 -5.36
CA PHE A 356 10.22 -1.99 -6.56
C PHE A 356 10.49 -0.49 -6.74
N ALA A 357 11.35 -0.16 -7.69
CA ALA A 357 11.74 1.20 -8.03
C ALA A 357 11.06 1.64 -9.34
N THR A 358 9.72 1.70 -9.29
CA THR A 358 8.85 1.91 -10.45
C THR A 358 7.82 3.01 -10.16
N HIS A 359 6.99 3.37 -11.15
CA HIS A 359 5.83 4.21 -10.88
C HIS A 359 4.79 3.46 -10.05
N GLY A 360 4.12 4.19 -9.16
CA GLY A 360 2.98 3.72 -8.40
C GLY A 360 1.73 4.52 -8.77
N ILE A 361 0.57 3.87 -8.78
CA ILE A 361 -0.74 4.49 -8.97
C ILE A 361 -1.46 4.36 -7.64
N LEU A 362 -1.89 5.49 -7.06
CA LEU A 362 -2.64 5.52 -5.80
C LEU A 362 -4.09 5.96 -5.99
N ASP A 363 -4.36 6.72 -7.04
CA ASP A 363 -5.67 7.30 -7.32
C ASP A 363 -6.29 6.71 -8.58
N ARG A 364 -7.60 6.95 -8.75
CA ARG A 364 -8.37 6.46 -9.90
C ARG A 364 -8.15 7.32 -11.16
N THR A 365 -7.02 8.03 -11.27
CA THR A 365 -6.73 8.91 -12.42
C THR A 365 -6.66 8.14 -13.71
N VAL A 366 -6.26 6.87 -13.66
CA VAL A 366 -6.38 5.95 -14.79
C VAL A 366 -7.77 5.31 -14.74
N PRO A 367 -8.68 5.62 -15.70
CA PRO A 367 -10.11 5.30 -15.57
C PRO A 367 -10.46 3.81 -15.37
N TYR A 368 -9.53 2.92 -15.72
CA TYR A 368 -9.69 1.46 -15.65
C TYR A 368 -8.94 0.82 -14.47
N ILE A 369 -8.12 1.57 -13.74
CA ILE A 369 -7.39 1.11 -12.57
C ILE A 369 -8.14 1.58 -11.32
N LYS A 370 -8.67 0.62 -10.55
CA LYS A 370 -9.55 0.90 -9.41
C LYS A 370 -8.86 0.72 -8.05
N GLU A 371 -7.67 0.13 -8.06
CA GLU A 371 -6.88 -0.25 -6.89
C GLU A 371 -5.46 0.30 -7.05
N PRO A 372 -4.74 0.55 -5.95
CA PRO A 372 -3.33 0.91 -6.00
C PRO A 372 -2.49 -0.11 -6.76
N ALA A 373 -1.44 0.35 -7.43
CA ALA A 373 -0.70 -0.48 -8.37
C ALA A 373 0.73 -0.07 -8.59
N LEU A 374 1.56 -1.02 -9.03
CA LEU A 374 2.88 -0.75 -9.60
C LEU A 374 2.84 -0.86 -11.13
N VAL A 375 3.52 0.07 -11.80
CA VAL A 375 3.62 0.09 -13.27
C VAL A 375 4.96 -0.45 -13.71
N LEU A 376 4.93 -1.61 -14.36
CA LEU A 376 6.08 -2.33 -14.88
C LEU A 376 6.28 -2.08 -16.38
N THR A 377 7.29 -2.70 -16.98
CA THR A 377 7.57 -2.60 -18.42
C THR A 377 6.36 -3.01 -19.24
N GLN A 378 5.90 -2.08 -20.08
CA GLN A 378 4.73 -2.26 -20.91
C GLN A 378 5.13 -2.84 -22.26
N VAL A 379 6.28 -2.44 -22.82
CA VAL A 379 6.68 -2.88 -24.16
C VAL A 379 6.97 -4.37 -24.22
N GLY A 380 6.33 -5.05 -25.17
CA GLY A 380 6.51 -6.49 -25.35
C GLY A 380 5.98 -7.33 -24.19
N ASN A 381 5.00 -6.79 -23.45
CA ASN A 381 4.20 -7.54 -22.49
C ASN A 381 2.85 -7.87 -23.15
N PRO A 382 2.52 -9.15 -23.43
CA PRO A 382 1.22 -9.53 -23.99
C PRO A 382 0.04 -9.21 -23.06
N GLU A 383 0.30 -9.02 -21.76
CA GLU A 383 -0.65 -8.57 -20.74
C GLU A 383 -0.46 -7.08 -20.38
N ALA A 384 -0.21 -6.24 -21.38
CA ALA A 384 -0.01 -4.77 -21.32
C ALA A 384 -1.02 -3.91 -20.50
N MET A 385 -2.00 -4.53 -19.86
CA MET A 385 -3.03 -3.88 -19.04
C MET A 385 -3.20 -4.51 -17.66
N THR A 386 -2.40 -5.52 -17.29
CA THR A 386 -2.43 -6.02 -15.92
C THR A 386 -1.63 -5.09 -15.02
N VAL A 387 -2.40 -4.54 -14.11
CA VAL A 387 -2.00 -3.73 -13.00
C VAL A 387 -1.46 -4.69 -11.97
N PHE A 388 -0.17 -4.61 -11.63
CA PHE A 388 0.35 -5.38 -10.50
C PHE A 388 -0.24 -4.78 -9.22
N SER A 389 -1.25 -5.45 -8.67
CA SER A 389 -1.74 -5.23 -7.31
C SER A 389 -0.91 -6.18 -6.42
N PRO A 390 -0.11 -5.68 -5.46
CA PRO A 390 0.71 -6.52 -4.58
C PRO A 390 -0.10 -7.34 -3.57
#